data_AF-A0A955JYM9-F1
#
_entry.id   AF-A0A955JYM9-F1
#
_cell.length_a   1.000
_cell.length_b   1.000
_cell.length_c   1.000
_cell.angle_alpha   90.00
_cell.angle_beta   90.00
_cell.angle_gamma   90.00
#
_symmetry.space_group_name_H-M   'P 1'
#
loop_
_entity.id
_entity.type
_entity.pdbx_description
1 polymer ?
#
loop_
_entity_poly.entity_id
_entity_poly.type
_entity_poly.pdbx_seq_one_letter_code
_entity_poly.pdbx_strand_id
1 'polypeptide(L)'
;MDKDILSLEQSEKDNYKETDVFAWANNLLQYKEDLTISLFLISKNYVPYRTKLADGLRGQLEPLFIDGLLEYLFEGAENGLVVRGFEEAEAETGVLQRTQVFKVAHARETLNFIKTQEHEIETFNDDEHDFSRMKGIVARVSHPEMKHDVFIVKVLPRSNVMQGKAGWMLRSGKFVPFDADAAIRIPSDNQLLILDQDMYVFSQARLKQMFSYDAKEAIIAEKKVKEVNANFKL
;
A
#
# COMPACT_ATOMS: atom_id res chain seq x y z
N MET A 1 -27.09 -13.93 -2.90
CA MET A 1 -26.53 -14.14 -4.25
C MET A 1 -25.06 -14.39 -4.07
N ASP A 2 -24.68 -15.66 -3.93
CA ASP A 2 -23.28 -16.07 -3.96
C ASP A 2 -22.80 -15.90 -5.40
N LYS A 3 -22.25 -14.72 -5.70
CA LYS A 3 -21.37 -14.59 -6.87
C LYS A 3 -20.22 -15.53 -6.59
N ASP A 4 -20.15 -16.62 -7.35
CA ASP A 4 -19.13 -17.65 -7.24
C ASP A 4 -17.75 -17.01 -7.17
N ILE A 5 -17.17 -16.95 -5.96
CA ILE A 5 -15.92 -16.25 -5.67
C ILE A 5 -14.78 -16.83 -6.53
N LEU A 6 -14.89 -18.12 -6.88
CA LEU A 6 -13.96 -18.81 -7.77
C LEU A 6 -14.00 -18.28 -9.20
N SER A 7 -15.18 -17.86 -9.69
CA SER A 7 -15.34 -17.29 -11.04
C SER A 7 -14.69 -15.91 -11.18
N LEU A 8 -14.70 -15.11 -10.10
CA LEU A 8 -14.05 -13.80 -10.07
C LEU A 8 -12.53 -13.94 -10.08
N GLU A 9 -12.00 -14.83 -9.23
CA GLU A 9 -10.55 -15.11 -9.19
C GLU A 9 -10.03 -15.65 -10.52
N GLN A 10 -10.79 -16.52 -11.19
CA GLN A 10 -10.43 -17.03 -12.50
C GLN A 10 -10.47 -15.92 -13.56
N SER A 11 -11.46 -15.03 -13.51
CA SER A 11 -11.54 -13.89 -14.45
C SER A 11 -10.41 -12.87 -14.27
N GLU A 12 -9.93 -12.64 -13.05
CA GLU A 12 -8.78 -11.76 -12.77
C GLU A 12 -7.50 -12.37 -13.35
N LYS A 13 -7.32 -13.69 -13.24
CA LYS A 13 -6.18 -14.40 -13.86
C LYS A 13 -6.24 -14.40 -15.38
N ASP A 14 -7.42 -14.64 -15.96
CA ASP A 14 -7.59 -14.78 -17.40
C ASP A 14 -7.47 -13.44 -18.14
N ASN A 15 -7.83 -12.33 -17.48
CA ASN A 15 -7.71 -10.96 -18.03
C ASN A 15 -6.50 -10.19 -17.51
N TYR A 16 -5.56 -10.88 -16.87
CA TYR A 16 -4.38 -10.25 -16.31
C TYR A 16 -3.54 -9.57 -17.40
N LYS A 17 -3.24 -8.30 -17.18
CA LYS A 17 -2.30 -7.53 -17.99
C LYS A 17 -1.26 -6.90 -17.08
N GLU A 18 -0.01 -7.29 -17.29
CA GLU A 18 1.13 -6.67 -16.63
C GLU A 18 1.13 -5.16 -16.87
N THR A 19 1.24 -4.41 -15.77
CA THR A 19 1.40 -2.97 -15.81
C THR A 19 2.86 -2.59 -16.07
N ASP A 20 3.06 -1.42 -16.67
CA ASP A 20 4.38 -0.84 -16.90
C ASP A 20 4.55 0.35 -15.94
N VAL A 21 5.32 0.14 -14.88
CA VAL A 21 5.56 1.15 -13.84
C VAL A 21 6.33 2.36 -14.34
N PHE A 22 7.21 2.20 -15.33
CA PHE A 22 7.99 3.31 -15.88
C PHE A 22 7.12 4.14 -16.82
N ALA A 23 6.29 3.50 -17.65
CA ALA A 23 5.29 4.20 -18.44
C ALA A 23 4.27 4.92 -17.55
N TRP A 24 3.84 4.28 -16.44
CA TRP A 24 2.98 4.92 -15.44
C TRP A 24 3.64 6.17 -14.84
N ALA A 25 4.89 6.07 -14.38
CA ALA A 25 5.61 7.20 -13.79
C ALA A 25 5.72 8.39 -14.76
N ASN A 26 6.05 8.11 -16.03
CA ASN A 26 6.09 9.12 -17.08
C ASN A 26 4.72 9.78 -17.33
N ASN A 27 3.64 9.01 -17.30
CA ASN A 27 2.30 9.54 -17.51
C ASN A 27 1.80 10.36 -16.30
N LEU A 28 2.16 9.96 -15.08
CA LEU A 28 1.74 10.66 -13.86
C LEU A 28 2.26 12.10 -13.81
N LEU A 29 3.44 12.37 -14.37
CA LEU A 29 4.02 13.72 -14.44
C LEU A 29 3.09 14.76 -15.06
N GLN A 30 2.22 14.34 -15.99
CA GLN A 30 1.26 15.22 -16.66
C GLN A 30 0.20 15.77 -15.71
N TYR A 31 -0.08 15.04 -14.62
CA TYR A 31 -1.16 15.32 -13.68
C TYR A 31 -0.65 15.74 -12.31
N LYS A 32 0.68 15.81 -12.12
CA LYS A 32 1.31 15.88 -10.79
C LYS A 32 0.73 16.99 -9.90
N GLU A 33 0.55 18.18 -10.47
CA GLU A 33 0.07 19.37 -9.75
C GLU A 33 -1.43 19.31 -9.37
N ASP A 34 -2.19 18.39 -9.99
CA ASP A 34 -3.65 18.28 -9.85
C ASP A 34 -4.09 16.92 -9.24
N LEU A 35 -3.16 16.16 -8.64
CA LEU A 35 -3.47 14.86 -8.05
C LEU A 35 -4.35 14.99 -6.80
N THR A 36 -5.41 14.19 -6.75
CA THR A 36 -6.20 14.00 -5.53
C THR A 36 -5.66 12.81 -4.75
N ILE A 37 -5.15 13.07 -3.54
CA ILE A 37 -4.63 12.05 -2.62
C ILE A 37 -5.59 11.88 -1.43
N SER A 38 -6.24 10.72 -1.34
CA SER A 38 -7.10 10.33 -0.21
C SER A 38 -6.40 9.30 0.67
N LEU A 39 -6.45 9.46 1.99
CA LEU A 39 -5.78 8.55 2.92
C LEU A 39 -6.77 7.64 3.64
N PHE A 40 -6.39 6.37 3.77
CA PHE A 40 -7.10 5.36 4.54
C PHE A 40 -6.15 4.76 5.58
N LEU A 41 -6.54 4.77 6.85
CA LEU A 41 -5.84 4.03 7.89
C LEU A 41 -6.28 2.57 7.85
N ILE A 42 -5.34 1.64 7.87
CA ILE A 42 -5.63 0.21 7.88
C ILE A 42 -5.30 -0.34 9.25
N SER A 43 -6.29 -0.95 9.91
CA SER A 43 -6.08 -1.61 11.20
C SER A 43 -5.29 -2.92 11.07
N LYS A 44 -4.86 -3.48 12.21
CA LYS A 44 -4.25 -4.82 12.29
C LYS A 44 -5.15 -5.94 11.76
N ASN A 45 -6.46 -5.71 11.77
CA ASN A 45 -7.47 -6.63 11.25
C ASN A 45 -7.91 -6.29 9.81
N TYR A 46 -7.15 -5.44 9.12
CA TYR A 46 -7.40 -5.04 7.72
C TYR A 46 -8.67 -4.23 7.48
N VAL A 47 -9.33 -3.76 8.54
CA VAL A 47 -10.44 -2.81 8.43
C VAL A 47 -9.86 -1.43 8.06
N PRO A 48 -10.29 -0.83 6.93
CA PRO A 48 -9.92 0.53 6.56
C PRO A 48 -10.78 1.56 7.29
N TYR A 49 -10.20 2.72 7.56
CA TYR A 49 -10.88 3.90 8.10
C TYR A 49 -10.51 5.12 7.25
N ARG A 50 -11.49 5.95 6.91
CA ARG A 50 -11.27 7.23 6.26
C ARG A 50 -10.65 8.21 7.25
N THR A 51 -9.75 9.07 6.77
CA THR A 51 -9.26 10.20 7.56
C THR A 51 -9.69 11.52 6.92
N LYS A 52 -9.87 12.54 7.76
CA LYS A 52 -10.05 13.92 7.30
C LYS A 52 -8.69 14.60 7.31
N LEU A 53 -8.35 15.23 6.19
CA LEU A 53 -7.13 16.03 6.06
C LEU A 53 -7.46 17.50 6.28
N ALA A 54 -6.69 18.15 7.14
CA ALA A 54 -6.72 19.61 7.26
C ALA A 54 -6.18 20.25 5.97
N ASP A 55 -6.73 21.39 5.57
CA ASP A 55 -6.43 22.00 4.26
C ASP A 55 -4.93 22.31 4.06
N GLY A 56 -4.21 22.66 5.14
CA GLY A 56 -2.77 22.96 5.11
C GLY A 56 -1.84 21.74 4.99
N LEU A 57 -2.37 20.51 5.03
CA LEU A 57 -1.56 19.29 4.90
C LEU A 57 -1.51 18.75 3.47
N ARG A 58 -2.37 19.23 2.56
CA ARG A 58 -2.45 18.69 1.19
C ARG A 58 -1.11 18.80 0.44
N GLY A 59 -0.44 19.95 0.52
CA GLY A 59 0.87 20.15 -0.12
C GLY A 59 2.01 19.28 0.45
N GLN A 60 1.80 18.55 1.55
CA GLN A 60 2.78 17.61 2.09
C GLN A 60 2.56 16.18 1.57
N LEU A 61 1.40 15.88 0.98
CA LEU A 61 1.07 14.52 0.55
C LEU A 61 1.89 14.08 -0.65
N GLU A 62 2.07 14.95 -1.65
CA GLU A 62 2.89 14.66 -2.83
C GLU A 62 4.34 14.32 -2.47
N PRO A 63 5.07 15.13 -1.69
CA PRO A 63 6.42 14.76 -1.24
C PRO A 63 6.49 13.45 -0.48
N LEU A 64 5.45 13.14 0.32
CA LEU A 64 5.43 11.92 1.13
C LEU A 64 5.12 10.67 0.34
N PHE A 65 4.28 10.75 -0.69
CA PHE A 65 3.75 9.57 -1.39
C PHE A 65 4.18 9.47 -2.84
N ILE A 66 4.41 10.57 -3.56
CA ILE A 66 4.67 10.59 -5.01
C ILE A 66 6.14 10.83 -5.33
N ASP A 67 6.74 11.89 -4.80
CA ASP A 67 8.04 12.39 -5.28
C ASP A 67 9.14 11.33 -5.20
N GLY A 68 9.30 10.70 -4.04
CA GLY A 68 10.30 9.65 -3.85
C GLY A 68 10.07 8.43 -4.72
N LEU A 69 8.82 8.09 -5.09
CA LEU A 69 8.53 6.99 -6.00
C LEU A 69 8.98 7.33 -7.42
N LEU A 70 8.64 8.53 -7.90
CA LEU A 70 9.02 8.98 -9.23
C LEU A 70 10.53 9.10 -9.35
N GLU A 71 11.21 9.69 -8.37
CA GLU A 71 12.67 9.79 -8.31
C GLU A 71 13.32 8.41 -8.41
N TYR A 72 12.92 7.46 -7.56
CA TYR A 72 13.44 6.09 -7.60
C TYR A 72 13.23 5.41 -8.96
N LEU A 73 12.06 5.59 -9.58
CA LEU A 73 11.74 4.95 -10.85
C LEU A 73 12.49 5.57 -12.03
N PHE A 74 12.67 6.90 -12.05
CA PHE A 74 13.42 7.57 -13.11
C PHE A 74 14.91 7.29 -12.99
N GLU A 75 15.50 7.45 -11.80
CA GLU A 75 16.89 7.07 -11.57
C GLU A 75 17.12 5.58 -11.84
N GLY A 76 16.17 4.74 -11.43
CA GLY A 76 16.18 3.32 -11.73
C GLY A 76 16.21 3.05 -13.23
N ALA A 77 15.29 3.65 -13.99
CA ALA A 77 15.22 3.49 -15.45
C ALA A 77 16.54 3.91 -16.14
N GLU A 78 17.12 5.04 -15.73
CA GLU A 78 18.41 5.52 -16.24
C GLU A 78 19.57 4.55 -15.93
N ASN A 79 19.53 3.89 -14.78
CA ASN A 79 20.55 2.96 -14.32
C ASN A 79 20.26 1.48 -14.67
N GLY A 80 19.26 1.20 -15.51
CA GLY A 80 18.94 -0.15 -15.97
C GLY A 80 18.19 -1.02 -14.96
N LEU A 81 17.38 -0.42 -14.08
CA LEU A 81 16.46 -1.12 -13.18
C LEU A 81 15.52 -2.02 -14.00
N VAL A 82 15.43 -3.28 -13.60
CA VAL A 82 14.53 -4.25 -14.22
C VAL A 82 13.42 -4.67 -13.27
N VAL A 83 12.23 -4.95 -13.80
CA VAL A 83 11.12 -5.50 -13.01
C VAL A 83 11.17 -7.02 -13.07
N ARG A 84 11.05 -7.68 -11.92
CA ARG A 84 10.97 -9.16 -11.83
C ARG A 84 9.91 -9.63 -10.86
N GLY A 85 9.46 -10.88 -11.04
CA GLY A 85 8.53 -11.54 -10.13
C GLY A 85 9.10 -11.61 -8.71
N PHE A 86 8.31 -11.19 -7.72
CA PHE A 86 8.68 -11.22 -6.31
C PHE A 86 9.00 -12.64 -5.81
N GLU A 87 8.31 -13.64 -6.35
CA GLU A 87 8.51 -15.05 -6.01
C GLU A 87 9.70 -15.70 -6.74
N GLU A 88 10.30 -15.00 -7.71
CA GLU A 88 11.40 -15.52 -8.53
C GLU A 88 12.73 -14.83 -8.23
N ALA A 89 12.68 -13.60 -7.72
CA ALA A 89 13.85 -12.79 -7.44
C ALA A 89 14.21 -12.83 -5.95
N GLU A 90 15.48 -13.10 -5.63
CA GLU A 90 16.03 -12.69 -4.33
C GLU A 90 16.16 -11.16 -4.30
N ALA A 91 16.48 -10.58 -3.14
CA ALA A 91 16.75 -9.14 -3.05
C ALA A 91 18.04 -8.81 -3.84
N GLU A 92 17.88 -8.52 -5.12
CA GLU A 92 18.96 -8.22 -6.07
C GLU A 92 19.07 -6.71 -6.30
N THR A 93 20.30 -6.21 -6.37
CA THR A 93 20.56 -4.82 -6.76
C THR A 93 20.09 -4.58 -8.19
N GLY A 94 19.40 -3.46 -8.44
CA GLY A 94 18.90 -3.12 -9.77
C GLY A 94 17.66 -3.91 -10.18
N VAL A 95 16.96 -4.55 -9.23
CA VAL A 95 15.68 -5.22 -9.47
C VAL A 95 14.57 -4.60 -8.62
N LEU A 96 13.49 -4.17 -9.27
CA LEU A 96 12.22 -3.86 -8.62
C LEU A 96 11.33 -5.10 -8.66
N GLN A 97 10.96 -5.61 -7.48
CA GLN A 97 10.13 -6.79 -7.39
C GLN A 97 8.65 -6.44 -7.61
N ARG A 98 7.91 -7.37 -8.19
CA ARG A 98 6.48 -7.24 -8.46
C ARG A 98 5.75 -8.55 -8.21
N THR A 99 4.60 -8.48 -7.55
CA THR A 99 3.65 -9.60 -7.43
C THR A 99 2.25 -9.14 -7.88
N GLN A 100 1.33 -10.07 -8.09
CA GLN A 100 -0.05 -9.76 -8.45
C GLN A 100 -0.88 -9.60 -7.18
N VAL A 101 -1.74 -8.58 -7.13
CA VAL A 101 -2.60 -8.27 -5.97
C VAL A 101 -3.43 -9.48 -5.57
N PHE A 102 -3.92 -10.29 -6.52
CA PHE A 102 -4.73 -11.47 -6.21
C PHE A 102 -3.98 -12.52 -5.37
N LYS A 103 -2.65 -12.58 -5.47
CA LYS A 103 -1.82 -13.50 -4.65
C LYS A 103 -1.72 -13.05 -3.19
N VAL A 104 -1.93 -11.76 -2.95
CA VAL A 104 -1.81 -11.13 -1.63
C VAL A 104 -3.21 -10.95 -1.04
N ALA A 105 -3.75 -12.02 -0.44
CA ALA A 105 -5.13 -12.08 0.04
C ALA A 105 -5.60 -10.84 0.81
N HIS A 106 -4.83 -10.40 1.81
CA HIS A 106 -5.18 -9.23 2.61
C HIS A 106 -5.12 -7.90 1.84
N ALA A 107 -4.22 -7.77 0.86
CA ALA A 107 -4.20 -6.58 0.01
C ALA A 107 -5.42 -6.57 -0.91
N ARG A 108 -5.77 -7.71 -1.52
CA ARG A 108 -6.97 -7.86 -2.34
C ARG A 108 -8.23 -7.50 -1.56
N GLU A 109 -8.40 -8.05 -0.36
CA GLU A 109 -9.55 -7.76 0.52
C GLU A 109 -9.62 -6.27 0.87
N THR A 110 -8.50 -5.69 1.33
CA THR A 110 -8.42 -4.28 1.71
C THR A 110 -8.77 -3.37 0.54
N LEU A 111 -8.21 -3.64 -0.65
CA LEU A 111 -8.46 -2.83 -1.85
C LEU A 111 -9.86 -3.01 -2.40
N ASN A 112 -10.42 -4.23 -2.37
CA ASN A 112 -11.80 -4.43 -2.79
C ASN A 112 -12.77 -3.66 -1.89
N PHE A 113 -12.54 -3.64 -0.58
CA PHE A 113 -13.34 -2.84 0.34
C PHE A 113 -13.24 -1.34 0.01
N ILE A 114 -12.02 -0.83 -0.19
CA ILE A 114 -11.79 0.58 -0.58
C ILE A 114 -12.44 0.93 -1.93
N LYS A 115 -12.36 0.04 -2.92
CA LYS A 115 -12.86 0.30 -4.29
C LYS A 115 -14.38 0.16 -4.41
N THR A 116 -15.00 -0.76 -3.67
CA THR A 116 -16.41 -1.15 -3.90
C THR A 116 -17.35 -0.79 -2.75
N GLN A 117 -16.81 -0.68 -1.54
CA GLN A 117 -17.57 -0.45 -0.30
C GLN A 117 -17.10 0.82 0.42
N GLU A 118 -16.55 1.79 -0.32
CA GLU A 118 -16.03 3.03 0.27
C GLU A 118 -17.07 3.74 1.15
N HIS A 119 -18.35 3.69 0.76
CA HIS A 119 -19.45 4.30 1.50
C HIS A 119 -19.66 3.67 2.89
N GLU A 120 -19.28 2.41 3.08
CA GLU A 120 -19.33 1.70 4.37
C GLU A 120 -18.09 1.97 5.24
N ILE A 121 -17.03 2.59 4.68
CA ILE A 121 -15.82 2.91 5.44
C ILE A 121 -16.10 4.03 6.42
N GLU A 122 -16.00 3.74 7.71
CA GLU A 122 -16.16 4.73 8.77
C GLU A 122 -15.00 5.73 8.81
N THR A 123 -15.26 6.91 9.35
CA THR A 123 -14.19 7.89 9.61
C THR A 123 -13.50 7.53 10.91
N PHE A 124 -12.17 7.51 10.91
CA PHE A 124 -11.38 7.30 12.12
C PHE A 124 -11.73 8.36 13.17
N ASN A 125 -12.01 7.87 14.38
CA ASN A 125 -12.35 8.67 15.56
C ASN A 125 -11.49 8.19 16.72
N ASP A 126 -10.68 9.06 17.31
CA ASP A 126 -9.75 8.76 18.39
C ASP A 126 -10.41 8.47 19.74
N ASP A 127 -11.66 8.88 19.95
CA ASP A 127 -12.45 8.49 21.13
C ASP A 127 -12.86 7.01 21.09
N GLU A 128 -13.11 6.49 19.89
CA GLU A 128 -13.64 5.13 19.66
C GLU A 128 -12.56 4.15 19.19
N HIS A 129 -11.54 4.67 18.49
CA HIS A 129 -10.53 3.88 17.81
C HIS A 129 -9.13 4.14 18.37
N ASP A 130 -8.50 3.07 18.82
CA ASP A 130 -7.11 3.10 19.29
C ASP A 130 -6.13 3.10 18.10
N PHE A 131 -5.45 4.23 17.87
CA PHE A 131 -4.46 4.37 16.81
C PHE A 131 -3.31 3.35 16.91
N SER A 132 -2.98 2.84 18.11
CA SER A 132 -1.96 1.80 18.29
C SER A 132 -2.34 0.47 17.61
N ARG A 133 -3.61 0.31 17.21
CA ARG A 133 -4.15 -0.80 16.42
C ARG A 133 -4.07 -0.57 14.92
N MET A 134 -3.56 0.59 14.47
CA MET A 134 -3.30 0.85 13.06
C MET A 134 -1.99 0.18 12.63
N LYS A 135 -2.01 -0.31 11.39
CA LYS A 135 -0.94 -1.07 10.76
C LYS A 135 -0.22 -0.25 9.71
N GLY A 136 -0.95 0.58 8.98
CA GLY A 136 -0.42 1.43 7.93
C GLY A 136 -1.44 2.38 7.34
N ILE A 137 -1.01 3.10 6.32
CA ILE A 137 -1.79 4.02 5.51
C ILE A 137 -1.80 3.49 4.08
N VAL A 138 -2.98 3.51 3.46
CA VAL A 138 -3.16 3.37 2.02
C VAL A 138 -3.54 4.74 1.48
N ALA A 139 -2.70 5.30 0.62
CA ALA A 139 -3.00 6.52 -0.12
C ALA A 139 -3.57 6.15 -1.49
N ARG A 140 -4.81 6.55 -1.76
CA ARG A 140 -5.40 6.51 -3.10
C ARG A 140 -5.03 7.80 -3.83
N VAL A 141 -4.42 7.65 -4.99
CA VAL A 141 -4.02 8.74 -5.89
C VAL A 141 -4.88 8.65 -7.14
N SER A 142 -5.54 9.75 -7.47
CA SER A 142 -6.53 9.81 -8.53
C SER A 142 -6.49 11.16 -9.25
N HIS A 143 -6.91 11.16 -10.50
CA HIS A 143 -7.11 12.35 -11.32
C HIS A 143 -8.26 12.06 -12.29
N PRO A 144 -9.12 13.04 -12.66
CA PRO A 144 -10.25 12.81 -13.55
C PRO A 144 -9.89 12.19 -14.91
N GLU A 145 -8.68 12.43 -15.40
CA GLU A 145 -8.19 11.87 -16.67
C GLU A 145 -7.43 10.54 -16.53
N MET A 146 -7.17 10.09 -15.29
CA MET A 146 -6.58 8.78 -15.05
C MET A 146 -7.64 7.69 -15.19
N LYS A 147 -7.31 6.62 -15.93
CA LYS A 147 -8.23 5.48 -16.13
C LYS A 147 -8.52 4.71 -14.84
N HIS A 148 -7.53 4.62 -13.97
CA HIS A 148 -7.60 3.84 -12.74
C HIS A 148 -6.88 4.58 -11.62
N ASP A 149 -7.43 4.42 -10.42
CA ASP A 149 -6.77 4.86 -9.20
C ASP A 149 -5.50 4.08 -8.94
N VAL A 150 -4.52 4.77 -8.36
CA VAL A 150 -3.25 4.22 -7.92
C VAL A 150 -3.24 4.16 -6.41
N PHE A 151 -2.69 3.08 -5.84
CA PHE A 151 -2.59 2.95 -4.39
C PHE A 151 -1.13 2.87 -3.94
N ILE A 152 -0.76 3.71 -3.00
CA ILE A 152 0.57 3.69 -2.38
C ILE A 152 0.39 3.33 -0.92
N VAL A 153 1.11 2.31 -0.48
CA VAL A 153 0.91 1.74 0.85
C VAL A 153 2.17 1.96 1.68
N LYS A 154 1.98 2.52 2.88
CA LYS A 154 3.04 2.71 3.87
C LYS A 154 2.63 2.13 5.20
N VAL A 155 3.41 1.20 5.71
CA VAL A 155 3.33 0.71 7.07
C VAL A 155 3.57 1.87 8.03
N LEU A 156 2.85 1.89 9.15
CA LEU A 156 3.08 2.78 10.28
C LEU A 156 3.73 1.97 11.40
N PRO A 157 5.07 2.05 11.58
CA PRO A 157 5.72 1.46 12.73
C PRO A 157 5.19 2.05 14.03
N ARG A 158 5.11 1.26 15.10
CA ARG A 158 4.70 1.77 16.43
C ARG A 158 5.61 2.92 16.92
N SER A 159 6.89 2.90 16.56
CA SER A 159 7.84 3.97 16.90
C SER A 159 7.47 5.33 16.27
N ASN A 160 6.64 5.32 15.24
CA ASN A 160 6.21 6.53 14.53
C ASN A 160 4.90 7.07 15.08
N VAL A 161 4.32 6.42 16.10
CA VAL A 161 3.08 6.81 16.74
C VAL A 161 3.41 7.21 18.18
N MET A 162 3.04 8.43 18.55
CA MET A 162 3.11 8.91 19.91
C MET A 162 1.69 9.20 20.40
N GLN A 163 1.30 8.52 21.47
CA GLN A 163 -0.01 8.66 22.11
C GLN A 163 0.13 8.63 23.62
N GLY A 164 -0.78 9.32 24.31
CA GLY A 164 -0.96 9.25 25.75
C GLY A 164 -0.23 10.34 26.55
N LYS A 165 -0.70 10.51 27.80
CA LYS A 165 -0.38 11.64 28.69
C LYS A 165 1.04 11.62 29.28
N ALA A 166 1.83 10.58 29.03
CA ALA A 166 3.20 10.45 29.54
C ALA A 166 4.27 10.95 28.55
N GLY A 167 3.88 11.43 27.36
CA GLY A 167 4.80 12.02 26.38
C GLY A 167 5.21 13.45 26.73
N TRP A 168 6.41 13.84 26.31
CA TRP A 168 6.89 15.22 26.34
C TRP A 168 7.17 15.70 24.92
N MET A 169 6.85 16.96 24.62
CA MET A 169 7.31 17.65 23.41
C MET A 169 8.44 18.59 23.74
N LEU A 170 9.31 18.84 22.76
CA LEU A 170 10.29 19.91 22.84
C LEU A 170 9.74 21.14 22.12
N ARG A 171 9.45 22.22 22.85
CA ARG A 171 9.04 23.52 22.29
C ARG A 171 10.00 24.60 22.79
N SER A 172 10.66 25.30 21.87
CA SER A 172 11.63 26.37 22.17
C SER A 172 12.70 25.95 23.21
N GLY A 173 13.22 24.73 23.08
CA GLY A 173 14.26 24.18 23.97
C GLY A 173 13.77 23.72 25.34
N LYS A 174 12.46 23.69 25.60
CA LYS A 174 11.88 23.21 26.87
C LYS A 174 11.02 21.97 26.65
N PHE A 175 11.14 21.00 27.55
CA PHE A 175 10.17 19.90 27.62
C PHE A 175 8.84 20.43 28.13
N VAL A 176 7.78 20.19 27.37
CA VAL A 176 6.40 20.49 27.73
C VAL A 176 5.57 19.20 27.66
N PRO A 177 4.47 19.08 28.43
CA PRO A 177 3.58 17.93 28.33
C PRO A 177 3.06 17.75 26.90
N PHE A 178 2.96 16.50 26.43
CA PHE A 178 2.27 16.19 25.18
C PHE A 178 0.78 16.51 25.32
N ASP A 179 0.28 17.41 24.47
CA ASP A 179 -1.06 18.01 24.54
C ASP A 179 -1.95 17.65 23.35
N ALA A 180 -1.48 16.76 22.46
CA ALA A 180 -2.26 16.21 21.35
C ALA A 180 -2.76 14.79 21.66
N ASP A 181 -3.84 14.37 21.01
CA ASP A 181 -4.41 13.03 21.20
C ASP A 181 -3.50 11.95 20.60
N ALA A 182 -2.93 12.24 19.43
CA ALA A 182 -1.91 11.45 18.77
C ALA A 182 -0.99 12.31 17.90
N ALA A 183 0.26 11.91 17.79
CA ALA A 183 1.19 12.42 16.79
C ALA A 183 1.73 11.26 15.97
N ILE A 184 1.75 11.44 14.65
CA ILE A 184 2.18 10.41 13.72
C ILE A 184 3.29 10.93 12.83
N ARG A 185 4.28 10.09 12.57
CA ARG A 185 5.31 10.32 11.57
C ARG A 185 5.12 9.37 10.40
N ILE A 186 4.62 9.85 9.28
CA ILE A 186 4.52 9.04 8.06
C ILE A 186 5.94 8.78 7.54
N PRO A 187 6.33 7.52 7.28
CA PRO A 187 7.63 7.23 6.68
C PRO A 187 7.76 7.83 5.27
N SER A 188 8.93 8.36 4.93
CA SER A 188 9.19 8.92 3.60
C SER A 188 9.66 7.87 2.59
N ASP A 189 10.12 6.70 3.04
CA ASP A 189 10.59 5.63 2.16
C ASP A 189 9.48 5.07 1.26
N ASN A 190 9.87 4.61 0.07
CA ASN A 190 9.01 3.84 -0.82
C ASN A 190 8.83 2.43 -0.27
N GLN A 191 7.59 1.94 -0.23
CA GLN A 191 7.30 0.64 0.36
C GLN A 191 6.56 -0.26 -0.62
N LEU A 192 5.31 0.08 -0.94
CA LEU A 192 4.50 -0.65 -1.92
C LEU A 192 3.76 0.35 -2.83
N LEU A 193 3.74 0.06 -4.12
CA LEU A 193 2.94 0.74 -5.12
C LEU A 193 2.03 -0.29 -5.77
N ILE A 194 0.76 0.01 -5.92
CA ILE A 194 -0.22 -0.87 -6.54
C ILE A 194 -0.81 -0.15 -7.75
N LEU A 195 -0.57 -0.74 -8.92
CA LEU A 195 -1.07 -0.30 -10.21
C LEU A 195 -2.00 -1.38 -10.75
N ASP A 196 -3.29 -1.07 -10.81
CA ASP A 196 -4.33 -2.00 -11.26
C ASP A 196 -4.28 -3.36 -10.52
N GLN A 197 -3.74 -4.40 -11.16
CA GLN A 197 -3.63 -5.77 -10.64
C GLN A 197 -2.22 -6.11 -10.12
N ASP A 198 -1.24 -5.22 -10.29
CA ASP A 198 0.15 -5.44 -9.88
C ASP A 198 0.50 -4.64 -8.63
N MET A 199 1.35 -5.25 -7.81
CA MET A 199 1.98 -4.64 -6.64
C MET A 199 3.49 -4.66 -6.81
N TYR A 200 4.08 -3.47 -6.90
CA TYR A 200 5.52 -3.24 -6.90
C TYR A 200 6.02 -3.11 -5.46
N VAL A 201 7.07 -3.87 -5.16
CA VAL A 201 7.56 -4.13 -3.81
C VAL A 201 8.95 -3.52 -3.65
N PHE A 202 9.00 -2.31 -3.07
CA PHE A 202 10.25 -1.62 -2.74
C PHE A 202 10.83 -2.13 -1.42
N SER A 203 9.99 -2.74 -0.57
CA SER A 203 10.43 -3.37 0.67
C SER A 203 9.64 -4.64 0.99
N GLN A 204 10.31 -5.79 0.88
CA GLN A 204 9.73 -7.09 1.23
C GLN A 204 9.30 -7.15 2.70
N ALA A 205 10.11 -6.56 3.59
CA ALA A 205 9.81 -6.49 5.01
C ALA A 205 8.50 -5.71 5.27
N ARG A 206 8.25 -4.63 4.51
CA ARG A 206 7.02 -3.85 4.62
C ARG A 206 5.83 -4.56 3.99
N LEU A 207 6.01 -5.32 2.91
CA LEU A 207 4.97 -6.21 2.38
C LEU A 207 4.53 -7.24 3.42
N LYS A 208 5.48 -7.96 4.02
CA LYS A 208 5.20 -8.94 5.08
C LYS A 208 4.56 -8.26 6.29
N GLN A 209 5.07 -7.11 6.69
CA GLN A 209 4.51 -6.38 7.83
C GLN A 209 3.10 -5.86 7.54
N MET A 210 2.78 -5.39 6.34
CA MET A 210 1.49 -4.79 5.96
C MET A 210 0.43 -5.84 5.63
N PHE A 211 0.77 -6.87 4.86
CA PHE A 211 -0.19 -7.83 4.30
C PHE A 211 0.14 -9.29 4.62
N SER A 212 1.10 -9.55 5.50
CA SER A 212 1.47 -10.91 5.93
C SER A 212 1.83 -11.83 4.77
N TYR A 213 2.37 -11.27 3.69
CA TYR A 213 2.78 -12.01 2.50
C TYR A 213 4.30 -12.17 2.43
N ASP A 214 4.76 -13.39 2.17
CA ASP A 214 6.16 -13.79 2.12
C ASP A 214 6.40 -14.67 0.89
N ALA A 215 7.45 -14.37 0.13
CA ALA A 215 7.76 -15.08 -1.12
C ALA A 215 7.99 -16.58 -0.89
N LYS A 216 8.70 -16.96 0.18
CA LYS A 216 9.02 -18.37 0.44
C LYS A 216 7.76 -19.15 0.80
N GLU A 217 6.92 -18.56 1.65
CA GLU A 217 5.63 -19.16 2.03
C GLU A 217 4.72 -19.32 0.80
N ALA A 218 4.67 -18.31 -0.08
CA ALA A 218 3.89 -18.34 -1.32
C ALA A 218 4.38 -19.42 -2.30
N ILE A 219 5.69 -19.53 -2.55
CA ILE A 219 6.27 -20.55 -3.43
C ILE A 219 5.97 -21.96 -2.90
N ILE A 220 6.07 -22.17 -1.58
CA ILE A 220 5.75 -23.46 -0.95
C ILE A 220 4.26 -23.77 -1.12
N ALA A 221 3.38 -22.78 -0.93
CA ALA A 221 1.94 -22.96 -1.12
C ALA A 221 1.60 -23.32 -2.58
N GLU A 222 2.18 -22.61 -3.56
CA GLU A 222 1.97 -22.91 -4.98
C GLU A 222 2.44 -24.32 -5.36
N LYS A 223 3.60 -24.76 -4.85
CA LYS A 223 4.10 -26.13 -5.08
C LYS A 223 3.14 -27.18 -4.50
N LYS A 224 2.66 -26.99 -3.26
CA LYS A 224 1.68 -27.89 -2.64
C LYS A 224 0.37 -27.95 -3.42
N VAL A 225 -0.15 -26.82 -3.90
CA VAL A 225 -1.37 -26.78 -4.72
C VAL A 225 -1.17 -27.53 -6.04
N LYS A 226 -0.03 -27.33 -6.71
CA LYS A 226 0.32 -28.06 -7.95
C LYS A 226 0.42 -29.56 -7.70
N GLU A 227 1.04 -29.99 -6.60
CA GLU A 227 1.12 -31.40 -6.20
C GLU A 227 -0.25 -32.00 -5.88
N VAL A 228 -1.12 -31.27 -5.18
CA VAL A 228 -2.50 -31.72 -4.90
C VAL A 228 -3.29 -31.87 -6.19
N ASN A 229 -3.28 -30.87 -7.08
CA ASN A 229 -3.99 -30.94 -8.37
C ASN A 229 -3.48 -32.05 -9.30
N ALA A 230 -2.18 -32.37 -9.22
CA ALA A 230 -1.58 -33.45 -10.00
C ALA A 230 -1.97 -34.85 -9.47
N ASN A 231 -2.10 -35.00 -8.14
CA ASN A 231 -2.37 -36.29 -7.50
C ASN A 231 -3.86 -36.54 -7.22
N PHE A 232 -4.65 -35.49 -7.06
CA PHE A 232 -6.07 -35.54 -6.76
C PHE A 232 -6.80 -34.72 -7.83
N LYS A 233 -7.31 -35.39 -8.86
CA LYS A 233 -8.28 -34.80 -9.79
C LYS A 233 -9.57 -34.53 -9.03
N LEU A 234 -9.79 -33.29 -8.63
CA LEU A 234 -11.10 -32.75 -8.30
C LEU A 234 -11.77 -32.23 -9.57
#